data_AF-B8YP90-F1
#
_entry.id   AF-B8YP90-F1
#
_cell.length_a   1.000
_cell.length_b   1.000
_cell.length_c   1.000
_cell.angle_alpha   90.00
_cell.angle_beta   90.00
_cell.angle_gamma   90.00
#
_symmetry.space_group_name_H-M   'P 1'
#
loop_
_entity.id
_entity.type
_entity.pdbx_description
1 polymer ?
#
loop_
_entity_poly.entity_id
_entity_poly.type
_entity_poly.pdbx_seq_one_letter_code
_entity_poly.pdbx_strand_id
1 'polypeptide(L)'
;MIVFVRFNSSYGFPVEVDSDTSILQLKEVVAKRQGVPADQLRVIFAGKELPNHLTVQNCDLEQQSIVHIVQRPRRRSHETNASGGDEPQSTSEGSIWESRSLTRVDLSSHTLPVDSVGLAVILDTDSKRDSEAARGPAVKPTYNSFFIYCKGPCHKVQPGKLRVQCGTCKQATLTLAQGPSCWDDVLIPNRMSGECQSPDCPGTRAEPCPGLPV
;
A
#
# COMPACT_ATOMS: atom_id res chain seq x y z
N MET A 1 -0.64 -18.03 -4.78
CA MET A 1 0.18 -17.46 -3.68
C MET A 1 -0.67 -17.28 -2.43
N ILE A 2 -0.07 -17.17 -1.24
CA ILE A 2 -0.82 -17.01 0.03
C ILE A 2 -0.73 -15.57 0.50
N VAL A 3 -1.87 -14.96 0.81
CA VAL A 3 -1.96 -13.65 1.47
C VAL A 3 -2.67 -13.80 2.82
N PHE A 4 -2.28 -13.00 3.80
CA PHE A 4 -2.92 -12.98 5.12
C PHE A 4 -3.96 -11.88 5.18
N VAL A 5 -5.20 -12.25 5.50
CA VAL A 5 -6.31 -11.31 5.65
C VAL A 5 -6.58 -11.07 7.13
N ARG A 6 -6.49 -9.81 7.56
CA ARG A 6 -6.93 -9.36 8.89
C ARG A 6 -8.29 -8.67 8.77
N PHE A 7 -9.33 -9.28 9.33
CA PHE A 7 -10.68 -8.71 9.33
C PHE A 7 -11.04 -8.17 10.72
N ASN A 8 -11.02 -6.84 10.90
CA ASN A 8 -11.33 -6.15 12.18
C ASN A 8 -10.66 -6.78 13.43
N SER A 9 -9.53 -7.48 13.27
CA SER A 9 -8.86 -8.27 14.30
C SER A 9 -7.35 -8.23 14.11
N SER A 10 -6.61 -8.50 15.18
CA SER A 10 -5.15 -8.64 15.17
C SER A 10 -4.69 -9.94 14.52
N TYR A 11 -5.56 -10.96 14.45
CA TYR A 11 -5.25 -12.25 13.83
C TYR A 11 -5.55 -12.23 12.33
N GLY A 12 -4.58 -12.69 11.53
CA GLY A 12 -4.73 -12.85 10.09
C GLY A 12 -4.94 -14.32 9.73
N PHE A 13 -5.89 -14.62 8.85
CA PHE A 13 -6.04 -15.97 8.30
C PHE A 13 -5.46 -16.05 6.88
N PRO A 14 -4.86 -17.19 6.49
CA PRO A 14 -4.32 -17.37 5.15
C PRO A 14 -5.46 -17.53 4.13
N VAL A 15 -5.31 -16.86 2.99
CA VAL A 15 -6.16 -16.99 1.81
C VAL A 15 -5.26 -17.26 0.61
N GLU A 16 -5.57 -18.31 -0.13
CA GLU A 16 -4.93 -18.60 -1.41
C GLU A 16 -5.53 -17.71 -2.49
N VAL A 17 -4.66 -16.99 -3.20
CA VAL A 17 -5.02 -16.09 -4.30
C VAL A 17 -4.04 -16.28 -5.46
N ASP A 18 -4.53 -16.14 -6.67
CA ASP A 18 -3.72 -16.13 -7.87
C ASP A 18 -3.41 -14.70 -8.33
N SER A 19 -2.43 -14.54 -9.21
CA SER A 19 -1.99 -13.21 -9.69
C SER A 19 -3.09 -12.44 -10.43
N ASP A 20 -3.97 -13.17 -11.10
CA ASP A 20 -5.15 -12.68 -11.84
C ASP A 20 -6.40 -12.53 -10.96
N THR A 21 -6.36 -13.01 -9.71
CA THR A 21 -7.47 -12.85 -8.77
C THR A 21 -7.74 -11.38 -8.53
N SER A 22 -9.01 -10.99 -8.64
CA SER A 22 -9.48 -9.63 -8.40
C SER A 22 -9.66 -9.34 -6.92
N ILE A 23 -9.55 -8.07 -6.53
CA ILE A 23 -9.88 -7.63 -5.16
C ILE A 23 -11.36 -7.91 -4.84
N LEU A 24 -12.25 -7.90 -5.84
CA LEU A 24 -13.65 -8.30 -5.66
C LEU A 24 -13.78 -9.76 -5.21
N GLN A 25 -13.10 -10.69 -5.87
CA GLN A 25 -13.12 -12.11 -5.49
C GLN A 25 -12.57 -12.31 -4.07
N LEU A 26 -11.50 -11.60 -3.71
CA LEU A 26 -10.97 -11.62 -2.34
C LEU A 26 -12.02 -11.14 -1.32
N LYS A 27 -12.74 -10.05 -1.63
CA LYS A 27 -13.85 -9.57 -0.78
C LYS A 27 -14.96 -10.60 -0.66
N GLU A 28 -15.34 -11.27 -1.74
CA GLU A 28 -16.39 -12.31 -1.72
C GLU A 28 -16.00 -13.51 -0.85
N VAL A 29 -14.75 -13.97 -0.93
CA VAL A 29 -14.25 -15.07 -0.08
C VAL A 29 -14.34 -14.69 1.39
N VAL A 30 -13.94 -13.47 1.72
CA VAL A 30 -13.96 -12.96 3.10
C VAL A 30 -15.40 -12.70 3.58
N ALA A 31 -16.25 -12.17 2.72
CA ALA A 31 -17.67 -11.96 2.94
C ALA A 31 -18.38 -13.27 3.29
N LYS A 32 -18.15 -14.33 2.51
CA LYS A 32 -18.70 -15.68 2.77
C LYS A 32 -18.22 -16.26 4.10
N ARG A 33 -16.94 -16.05 4.45
CA ARG A 33 -16.37 -16.55 5.71
C ARG A 33 -16.89 -15.82 6.93
N GLN A 34 -17.06 -14.51 6.85
CA GLN A 34 -17.47 -13.66 7.97
C GLN A 34 -18.99 -13.41 8.03
N GLY A 35 -19.75 -13.83 7.02
CA GLY A 35 -21.20 -13.63 6.96
C GLY A 35 -21.62 -12.18 6.75
N VAL A 36 -20.77 -11.37 6.13
CA VAL A 36 -21.01 -9.94 5.85
C VAL A 36 -21.08 -9.69 4.35
N PRO A 37 -21.88 -8.73 3.87
CA PRO A 37 -22.01 -8.51 2.44
C PRO A 37 -20.75 -7.81 1.88
N ALA A 38 -20.31 -8.26 0.69
CA ALA A 38 -19.03 -7.83 0.09
C ALA A 38 -19.00 -6.33 -0.27
N ASP A 39 -20.16 -5.71 -0.47
CA ASP A 39 -20.32 -4.28 -0.74
C ASP A 39 -19.91 -3.39 0.45
N GLN A 40 -19.99 -3.92 1.68
CA GLN A 40 -19.59 -3.24 2.90
C GLN A 40 -18.11 -3.42 3.23
N LEU A 41 -17.37 -4.22 2.46
CA LEU A 41 -15.97 -4.51 2.72
C LEU A 41 -15.04 -3.56 1.99
N ARG A 42 -14.07 -3.01 2.72
CA ARG A 42 -12.96 -2.22 2.16
C ARG A 42 -11.65 -2.93 2.44
N VAL A 43 -10.87 -3.13 1.39
CA VAL A 43 -9.56 -3.78 1.47
C VAL A 43 -8.51 -2.67 1.52
N ILE A 44 -7.65 -2.71 2.52
CA ILE A 44 -6.61 -1.72 2.79
C ILE A 44 -5.27 -2.42 2.76
N PHE A 45 -4.36 -1.89 1.95
CA PHE A 45 -2.99 -2.35 1.84
C PHE A 45 -2.06 -1.16 1.69
N ALA A 46 -0.95 -1.16 2.44
CA ALA A 46 0.10 -0.16 2.34
C ALA A 46 -0.43 1.30 2.38
N GLY A 47 -1.37 1.59 3.29
CA GLY A 47 -1.93 2.94 3.46
C GLY A 47 -2.97 3.35 2.42
N LYS A 48 -3.42 2.43 1.58
CA LYS A 48 -4.39 2.68 0.51
C LYS A 48 -5.56 1.71 0.54
N GLU A 49 -6.71 2.21 0.13
CA GLU A 49 -7.81 1.35 -0.26
C GLU A 49 -7.58 0.76 -1.66
N LEU A 50 -7.79 -0.54 -1.79
CA LEU A 50 -7.73 -1.26 -3.06
C LEU A 50 -9.14 -1.35 -3.68
N PRO A 51 -9.37 -0.78 -4.88
CA PRO A 51 -10.65 -0.89 -5.56
C PRO A 51 -10.89 -2.29 -6.15
N ASN A 52 -12.17 -2.63 -6.36
CA ASN A 52 -12.64 -3.97 -6.76
C ASN A 52 -12.08 -4.48 -8.10
N HIS A 53 -11.80 -3.57 -9.04
CA HIS A 53 -11.36 -3.89 -10.40
C HIS A 53 -9.86 -4.20 -10.49
N LEU A 54 -9.08 -3.92 -9.43
CA LEU A 54 -7.67 -4.26 -9.44
C LEU A 54 -7.48 -5.76 -9.26
N THR A 55 -6.44 -6.28 -9.89
CA THR A 55 -5.93 -7.62 -9.67
C THR A 55 -4.83 -7.58 -8.60
N VAL A 56 -4.62 -8.72 -7.99
CA VAL A 56 -3.58 -8.93 -6.99
C VAL A 56 -2.18 -8.58 -7.53
N GLN A 57 -1.89 -8.92 -8.79
CA GLN A 57 -0.64 -8.55 -9.48
C GLN A 57 -0.44 -7.02 -9.59
N ASN A 58 -1.51 -6.26 -9.78
CA ASN A 58 -1.44 -4.80 -9.90
C ASN A 58 -1.23 -4.10 -8.54
N CYS A 59 -1.47 -4.79 -7.43
CA CYS A 59 -1.44 -4.24 -6.08
C CYS A 59 -0.08 -4.38 -5.37
N ASP A 60 0.95 -4.91 -6.03
CA ASP A 60 2.26 -5.24 -5.44
C ASP A 60 2.14 -6.13 -4.18
N LEU A 61 1.16 -7.04 -4.19
CA LEU A 61 1.01 -8.06 -3.17
C LEU A 61 2.03 -9.17 -3.43
N GLU A 62 2.82 -9.48 -2.41
CA GLU A 62 3.77 -10.60 -2.43
C GLU A 62 3.28 -11.74 -1.55
N GLN A 63 3.95 -12.89 -1.68
CA GLN A 63 3.77 -14.04 -0.81
C GLN A 63 3.83 -13.63 0.67
N GLN A 64 2.86 -14.11 1.44
CA GLN A 64 2.68 -13.81 2.87
C GLN A 64 2.44 -12.33 3.21
N SER A 65 2.08 -11.48 2.23
CA SER A 65 1.65 -10.10 2.50
C SER A 65 0.37 -10.06 3.33
N ILE A 66 0.28 -9.08 4.23
CA ILE A 66 -0.89 -8.87 5.09
C ILE A 66 -1.75 -7.74 4.52
N VAL A 67 -3.03 -8.04 4.26
CA VAL A 67 -4.07 -7.08 3.87
C VAL A 67 -5.06 -6.91 5.02
N HIS A 68 -5.55 -5.68 5.21
CA HIS A 68 -6.54 -5.38 6.24
C HIS A 68 -7.90 -5.19 5.58
N ILE A 69 -8.92 -5.87 6.08
CA ILE A 69 -10.29 -5.72 5.61
C ILE A 69 -11.12 -5.17 6.75
N VAL A 70 -11.79 -4.06 6.46
CA VAL A 70 -12.67 -3.37 7.39
C VAL A 70 -14.08 -3.34 6.84
N GLN A 71 -15.05 -3.53 7.71
CA GLN A 71 -16.46 -3.39 7.36
C GLN A 71 -16.90 -1.95 7.60
N ARG A 72 -17.44 -1.29 6.57
CA ARG A 72 -18.16 -0.02 6.73
C ARG A 72 -19.66 -0.28 6.65
N PRO A 73 -20.43 0.01 7.71
CA PRO A 73 -21.89 -0.04 7.63
C PRO A 73 -22.37 0.98 6.60
N ARG A 74 -23.22 0.55 5.66
CA ARG A 74 -23.95 1.49 4.81
C ARG A 74 -24.91 2.26 5.72
N ARG A 75 -24.70 3.58 5.90
CA ARG A 75 -25.75 4.43 6.48
C ARG A 75 -26.95 4.31 5.55
N ARG A 76 -28.11 3.90 6.06
CA ARG A 76 -29.37 4.03 5.32
C ARG A 76 -29.57 5.52 5.10
N SER A 77 -29.28 6.00 3.90
CA SER A 77 -29.77 7.29 3.45
C SER A 77 -31.29 7.18 3.44
N HIS A 78 -31.96 7.84 4.38
CA HIS A 78 -33.39 8.08 4.28
C HIS A 78 -33.61 8.89 3.00
N GLU A 79 -34.29 8.28 2.03
CA GLU A 79 -34.91 8.99 0.92
C GLU A 79 -35.89 10.00 1.51
N THR A 80 -35.56 11.29 1.41
CA THR A 80 -36.56 12.36 1.44
C THR A 80 -36.40 13.14 0.16
N ASN A 81 -37.42 13.04 -0.68
CA ASN A 81 -37.62 13.77 -1.92
C ASN A 81 -37.39 15.28 -1.73
N ALA A 82 -36.57 15.88 -2.59
CA ALA A 82 -36.69 17.29 -2.95
C ALA A 82 -36.22 17.49 -4.39
N SER A 83 -37.18 17.88 -5.23
CA SER A 83 -37.06 18.15 -6.65
C SER A 83 -36.13 19.32 -6.98
N GLY A 84 -35.46 19.21 -8.14
CA GLY A 84 -35.33 20.31 -9.10
C GLY A 84 -34.05 21.15 -9.05
N GLY A 85 -33.38 21.23 -10.21
CA GLY A 85 -32.73 22.46 -10.67
C GLY A 85 -31.21 22.46 -10.74
N ASP A 86 -30.73 22.58 -11.99
CA ASP A 86 -29.49 23.21 -12.43
C ASP A 86 -28.15 22.46 -12.37
N GLU A 87 -27.86 21.86 -13.53
CA GLU A 87 -26.54 21.60 -14.10
C GLU A 87 -25.72 22.92 -14.20
N PRO A 88 -24.44 22.86 -13.84
CA PRO A 88 -23.44 23.39 -14.75
C PRO A 88 -22.33 22.36 -15.02
N GLN A 89 -22.14 22.06 -16.31
CA GLN A 89 -20.91 21.50 -16.83
C GLN A 89 -19.71 22.34 -16.36
N SER A 90 -18.89 21.74 -15.50
CA SER A 90 -17.49 22.12 -15.34
C SER A 90 -16.64 20.99 -15.88
N THR A 91 -16.18 21.18 -17.11
CA THR A 91 -14.98 20.54 -17.61
C THR A 91 -13.80 20.99 -16.75
N SER A 92 -13.39 20.14 -15.83
CA SER A 92 -12.08 20.22 -15.21
C SER A 92 -11.45 18.85 -15.29
N GLU A 93 -10.64 18.69 -16.32
CA GLU A 93 -9.50 17.78 -16.35
C GLU A 93 -8.55 18.17 -15.21
N GLY A 94 -8.97 17.87 -13.98
CA GLY A 94 -8.16 17.95 -12.78
C GLY A 94 -7.46 16.62 -12.63
N SER A 95 -6.16 16.61 -12.93
CA SER A 95 -5.22 15.53 -12.66
C SER A 95 -5.65 14.69 -11.45
N ILE A 96 -6.04 13.45 -11.71
CA ILE A 96 -6.15 12.42 -10.68
C ILE A 96 -4.75 12.33 -10.06
N TRP A 97 -4.56 12.98 -8.92
CA TRP A 97 -3.39 12.71 -8.08
C TRP A 97 -3.63 11.31 -7.54
N GLU A 98 -3.27 10.30 -8.34
CA GLU A 98 -3.18 8.93 -7.88
C GLU A 98 -2.25 8.98 -6.68
N SER A 99 -2.85 8.95 -5.48
CA SER A 99 -2.13 8.72 -4.24
C SER A 99 -1.20 7.56 -4.54
N ARG A 100 0.13 7.72 -4.47
CA ARG A 100 1.07 6.67 -4.90
C ARG A 100 1.17 5.60 -3.81
N SER A 101 1.28 4.34 -4.21
CA SER A 101 1.29 3.22 -3.24
C SER A 101 2.55 3.33 -2.41
N LEU A 102 2.49 3.07 -1.10
CA LEU A 102 3.70 3.05 -0.28
C LEU A 102 4.71 1.99 -0.75
N THR A 103 4.29 1.03 -1.58
CA THR A 103 5.17 0.08 -2.26
C THR A 103 6.04 0.69 -3.35
N ARG A 104 5.72 1.90 -3.85
CA ARG A 104 6.39 2.57 -4.98
C ARG A 104 6.65 4.05 -4.68
N VAL A 105 7.27 4.30 -3.53
CA VAL A 105 7.64 5.66 -3.11
C VAL A 105 9.13 5.85 -3.33
N ASP A 106 9.48 6.90 -4.06
CA ASP A 106 10.84 7.41 -4.15
C ASP A 106 10.95 8.70 -3.33
N LEU A 107 11.72 8.65 -2.24
CA LEU A 107 11.92 9.78 -1.31
C LEU A 107 13.27 10.50 -1.54
N SER A 108 14.02 10.11 -2.57
CA SER A 108 15.39 10.59 -2.85
C SER A 108 15.46 12.05 -3.35
N SER A 109 14.32 12.67 -3.63
CA SER A 109 14.21 14.03 -4.16
C SER A 109 14.75 15.14 -3.24
N HIS A 110 15.14 14.82 -1.99
CA HIS A 110 15.76 15.75 -1.04
C HIS A 110 17.17 15.34 -0.57
N THR A 111 17.73 14.25 -1.08
CA THR A 111 19.18 13.96 -0.93
C THR A 111 19.94 14.62 -2.09
N LEU A 112 20.33 15.89 -1.95
CA LEU A 112 21.25 16.56 -2.89
C LEU A 112 22.71 16.35 -2.45
N PRO A 113 23.75 16.54 -3.30
CA PRO A 113 23.89 16.37 -4.75
C PRO A 113 24.88 15.22 -5.10
N VAL A 114 25.00 14.90 -6.39
CA VAL A 114 25.81 13.82 -7.01
C VAL A 114 27.33 13.91 -6.78
N ASP A 115 27.84 14.88 -6.01
CA ASP A 115 29.28 15.08 -5.82
C ASP A 115 29.86 14.48 -4.52
N SER A 116 29.12 13.60 -3.84
CA SER A 116 29.73 12.75 -2.80
C SER A 116 30.45 11.57 -3.44
N VAL A 117 31.68 11.81 -3.86
CA VAL A 117 32.65 10.77 -4.20
C VAL A 117 32.90 9.94 -2.93
N GLY A 118 32.15 8.86 -2.75
CA GLY A 118 32.34 7.98 -1.59
C GLY A 118 31.26 6.96 -1.30
N LEU A 119 30.03 7.12 -1.79
CA LEU A 119 28.92 6.20 -1.49
C LEU A 119 28.04 5.93 -2.72
N ALA A 120 28.67 5.46 -3.79
CA ALA A 120 27.98 4.71 -4.83
C ALA A 120 28.89 3.57 -5.27
N VAL A 121 28.27 2.46 -5.68
CA VAL A 121 28.88 1.18 -6.08
C VAL A 121 29.10 0.18 -4.95
N ILE A 122 28.00 -0.44 -4.52
CA ILE A 122 27.97 -1.90 -4.53
C ILE A 122 27.07 -2.27 -5.71
N LEU A 123 27.61 -2.12 -6.92
CA LEU A 123 27.12 -2.90 -8.06
C LEU A 123 27.87 -4.22 -7.97
N ASP A 124 27.11 -5.31 -7.95
CA ASP A 124 27.62 -6.67 -7.93
C ASP A 124 28.77 -6.82 -8.94
N THR A 125 29.95 -7.05 -8.39
CA THR A 125 31.07 -7.61 -9.14
C THR A 125 30.76 -9.07 -9.36
N ASP A 126 30.18 -9.40 -10.51
CA ASP A 126 30.46 -10.71 -11.09
C ASP A 126 30.78 -10.58 -12.58
N SER A 127 32.07 -10.56 -12.84
CA SER A 127 32.68 -10.53 -14.14
C SER A 127 32.53 -11.90 -14.82
N LYS A 128 31.69 -12.00 -15.84
CA LYS A 128 32.02 -12.85 -16.99
C LYS A 128 31.44 -12.30 -18.29
N ARG A 129 32.36 -11.84 -19.14
CA ARG A 129 32.15 -11.53 -20.55
C ARG A 129 31.65 -12.79 -21.27
N ASP A 130 30.63 -12.65 -22.11
CA ASP A 130 30.68 -12.99 -23.54
C ASP A 130 29.32 -12.71 -24.23
N SER A 131 29.42 -11.96 -25.34
CA SER A 131 28.68 -12.11 -26.60
C SER A 131 27.15 -11.98 -26.70
N GLU A 132 26.78 -11.02 -27.57
CA GLU A 132 25.63 -10.88 -28.47
C GLU A 132 24.36 -11.77 -28.33
N ALA A 133 23.22 -11.09 -28.52
CA ALA A 133 21.93 -11.58 -28.99
C ALA A 133 21.06 -12.44 -28.04
N ALA A 134 20.11 -11.80 -27.35
CA ALA A 134 18.75 -12.32 -27.19
C ALA A 134 17.79 -11.22 -26.68
N ARG A 135 16.70 -11.00 -27.42
CA ARG A 135 15.52 -10.28 -26.93
C ARG A 135 14.91 -11.08 -25.78
N GLY A 136 14.93 -10.52 -24.57
CA GLY A 136 14.13 -10.97 -23.43
C GLY A 136 13.26 -9.82 -22.92
N PRO A 137 12.11 -10.08 -22.27
CA PRO A 137 11.28 -9.02 -21.72
C PRO A 137 12.10 -8.25 -20.70
N ALA A 138 12.12 -6.92 -20.84
CA ALA A 138 12.81 -6.04 -19.91
C ALA A 138 12.28 -6.29 -18.49
N VAL A 139 13.05 -7.03 -17.69
CA VAL A 139 12.84 -7.13 -16.25
C VAL A 139 13.08 -5.72 -15.72
N LYS A 140 11.99 -5.00 -15.44
CA LYS A 140 12.09 -3.68 -14.81
C LYS A 140 12.85 -3.86 -13.50
N PRO A 141 14.00 -3.19 -13.30
CA PRO A 141 14.73 -3.30 -12.05
C PRO A 141 13.81 -2.85 -10.92
N THR A 142 13.67 -3.70 -9.90
CA THR A 142 12.91 -3.37 -8.69
C THR A 142 13.71 -2.31 -7.94
N TYR A 143 13.43 -1.05 -8.21
CA TYR A 143 14.07 0.06 -7.50
C TYR A 143 13.56 0.07 -6.07
N ASN A 144 14.35 -0.50 -5.15
CA ASN A 144 14.05 -0.51 -3.73
C ASN A 144 14.62 0.78 -3.11
N SER A 145 13.76 1.78 -2.93
CA SER A 145 14.14 3.07 -2.33
C SER A 145 14.42 3.01 -0.83
N PHE A 146 14.16 1.87 -0.18
CA PHE A 146 14.24 1.72 1.27
C PHE A 146 15.09 0.52 1.65
N PHE A 147 15.98 0.73 2.62
CA PHE A 147 16.78 -0.33 3.23
C PHE A 147 16.57 -0.29 4.74
N ILE A 148 16.51 -1.46 5.35
CA ILE A 148 16.35 -1.63 6.78
C ILE A 148 17.37 -2.64 7.29
N TYR A 149 17.82 -2.46 8.52
CA TYR A 149 18.65 -3.46 9.18
C TYR A 149 17.76 -4.52 9.82
N CYS A 150 17.78 -5.74 9.29
CA CYS A 150 17.06 -6.87 9.86
C CYS A 150 17.83 -7.40 11.08
N LYS A 151 17.27 -7.21 12.29
CA LYS A 151 17.88 -7.70 13.54
C LYS A 151 17.92 -9.23 13.65
N GLY A 152 17.07 -9.93 12.90
CA GLY A 152 16.99 -11.38 12.85
C GLY A 152 15.76 -11.80 12.03
N PRO A 153 15.84 -12.88 11.23
CA PRO A 153 16.94 -13.84 11.14
C PRO A 153 18.11 -13.43 10.22
N CYS A 154 18.00 -12.32 9.47
CA CYS A 154 18.97 -12.04 8.40
C CYS A 154 20.30 -11.47 8.91
N HIS A 155 20.29 -10.70 10.01
CA HIS A 155 21.47 -10.02 10.57
C HIS A 155 22.26 -9.15 9.57
N LYS A 156 21.57 -8.57 8.58
CA LYS A 156 22.16 -7.72 7.54
C LYS A 156 21.17 -6.66 7.07
N VAL A 157 21.69 -5.66 6.35
CA VAL A 157 20.87 -4.69 5.63
C VAL A 157 20.08 -5.42 4.54
N GLN A 158 18.78 -5.15 4.47
CA GLN A 158 17.85 -5.74 3.51
C GLN A 158 17.01 -4.64 2.87
N PRO A 159 16.55 -4.82 1.62
CA PRO A 159 15.48 -4.00 1.09
C PRO A 159 14.27 -4.04 2.03
N GLY A 160 13.71 -2.86 2.33
CA GLY A 160 12.57 -2.70 3.21
C GLY A 160 11.33 -2.28 2.45
N LYS A 161 10.16 -2.51 3.05
CA LYS A 161 8.89 -1.97 2.56
C LYS A 161 8.35 -0.96 3.53
N LEU A 162 8.02 0.23 3.03
CA LEU A 162 7.35 1.23 3.84
C LEU A 162 5.89 0.82 4.05
N ARG A 163 5.48 0.79 5.32
CA ARG A 163 4.08 0.58 5.74
C ARG A 163 3.66 1.77 6.60
N VAL A 164 2.37 1.86 6.88
CA VAL A 164 1.80 2.89 7.74
C VAL A 164 0.73 2.28 8.65
N GLN A 165 0.68 2.76 9.89
CA GLN A 165 -0.36 2.44 10.85
C GLN A 165 -0.98 3.71 11.43
N CYS A 166 -2.15 3.57 12.04
CA CYS A 166 -2.77 4.64 12.79
C CYS A 166 -1.99 4.91 14.08
N GLY A 167 -1.58 6.15 14.31
CA GLY A 167 -0.89 6.53 15.54
C GLY A 167 -1.73 6.38 16.82
N THR A 168 -3.06 6.24 16.70
CA THR A 168 -3.99 6.09 17.83
C THR A 168 -4.24 4.63 18.18
N CYS A 169 -4.79 3.83 17.25
CA CYS A 169 -5.12 2.42 17.52
C CYS A 169 -4.02 1.43 17.14
N LYS A 170 -2.92 1.90 16.54
CA LYS A 170 -1.78 1.09 16.08
C LYS A 170 -2.15 0.00 15.06
N GLN A 171 -3.29 0.15 14.37
CA GLN A 171 -3.71 -0.73 13.29
C GLN A 171 -3.26 -0.19 11.93
N ALA A 172 -2.87 -1.07 11.01
CA ALA A 172 -2.53 -0.72 9.63
C ALA A 172 -3.76 -0.55 8.72
N THR A 173 -4.77 0.13 9.26
CA THR A 173 -6.06 0.46 8.64
C THR A 173 -6.17 1.96 8.30
N LEU A 174 -5.08 2.72 8.41
CA LEU A 174 -5.08 4.15 8.09
C LEU A 174 -4.87 4.35 6.59
N THR A 175 -5.80 5.06 5.95
CA THR A 175 -5.67 5.49 4.56
C THR A 175 -5.05 6.88 4.52
N LEU A 176 -3.94 7.05 3.81
CA LEU A 176 -3.24 8.33 3.72
C LEU A 176 -3.98 9.31 2.81
N ALA A 177 -4.02 10.58 3.22
CA ALA A 177 -4.54 11.66 2.37
C ALA A 177 -3.57 11.96 1.21
N GLN A 178 -2.26 11.91 1.49
CA GLN A 178 -1.19 12.06 0.51
C GLN A 178 -0.07 11.06 0.81
N GLY A 179 0.51 10.47 -0.24
CA GLY A 179 1.72 9.66 -0.10
C GLY A 179 2.93 10.52 0.28
N PRO A 180 3.94 9.95 0.94
CA PRO A 180 5.13 10.68 1.34
C PRO A 180 5.95 11.07 0.09
N SER A 181 6.54 12.26 0.15
CA SER A 181 7.32 12.86 -0.94
C SER A 181 8.80 12.98 -0.61
N CYS A 182 9.15 13.00 0.68
CA CYS A 182 10.52 13.08 1.17
C CYS A 182 10.71 12.23 2.44
N TRP A 183 11.97 11.97 2.82
CA TRP A 183 12.32 11.22 4.03
C TRP A 183 11.76 11.84 5.31
N ASP A 184 11.72 13.16 5.33
CA ASP A 184 11.16 13.95 6.41
C ASP A 184 9.70 13.58 6.71
N ASP A 185 8.89 13.30 5.68
CA ASP A 185 7.48 12.89 5.84
C ASP A 185 7.36 11.58 6.60
N VAL A 186 8.34 10.68 6.46
CA VAL A 186 8.31 9.35 7.09
C VAL A 186 9.06 9.28 8.42
N LEU A 187 10.06 10.15 8.63
CA LEU A 187 10.91 10.13 9.81
C LEU A 187 10.40 11.06 10.92
N ILE A 188 9.74 12.17 10.58
CA ILE A 188 9.24 13.13 11.56
C ILE A 188 7.85 12.69 12.06
N PRO A 189 7.67 12.46 13.38
CA PRO A 189 6.38 12.08 13.91
C PRO A 189 5.30 13.11 13.59
N ASN A 190 4.10 12.63 13.24
CA ASN A 190 2.90 13.45 12.99
C ASN A 190 2.95 14.34 11.75
N ARG A 191 3.92 14.15 10.86
CA ARG A 191 4.02 14.92 9.63
C ARG A 191 2.98 14.52 8.58
N MET A 192 2.61 13.24 8.56
CA MET A 192 1.61 12.70 7.66
C MET A 192 0.26 12.50 8.36
N SER A 193 -0.81 12.68 7.60
CA SER A 193 -2.18 12.51 8.06
C SER A 193 -2.99 11.60 7.13
N GLY A 194 -4.09 11.10 7.65
CA GLY A 194 -5.03 10.25 6.93
C GLY A 194 -6.29 10.02 7.74
N GLU A 195 -7.10 9.06 7.31
CA GLU A 195 -8.31 8.64 8.02
C GLU A 195 -8.17 7.18 8.43
N CYS A 196 -8.27 6.91 9.74
CA CYS A 196 -8.31 5.54 10.24
C CYS A 196 -9.65 4.89 9.88
N GLN A 197 -9.56 3.67 9.34
CA GLN A 197 -10.73 2.91 8.91
C GLN A 197 -11.16 1.84 9.91
N SER A 198 -10.52 1.79 11.07
CA SER A 198 -10.97 0.96 12.18
C SER A 198 -12.27 1.50 12.77
N PRO A 199 -13.18 0.62 13.21
CA PRO A 199 -14.41 1.03 13.88
C PRO A 199 -14.07 1.84 15.14
N ASP A 200 -14.85 2.90 15.38
CA ASP A 200 -14.78 3.77 16.55
C ASP A 200 -13.40 4.44 16.82
N CYS A 201 -12.56 4.55 15.79
CA CYS A 201 -11.26 5.20 15.89
C CYS A 201 -11.26 6.58 15.22
N PRO A 202 -11.15 7.69 15.97
CA PRO A 202 -11.04 9.05 15.40
C PRO A 202 -9.61 9.38 14.94
N GLY A 203 -8.73 8.38 14.79
CA GLY A 203 -7.31 8.58 14.56
C GLY A 203 -7.01 9.13 13.17
N THR A 204 -6.36 10.29 13.11
CA THR A 204 -5.97 10.94 11.84
C THR A 204 -4.45 10.97 11.60
N ARG A 205 -3.66 10.62 12.62
CA ARG A 205 -2.20 10.67 12.57
C ARG A 205 -1.63 9.40 11.95
N ALA A 206 -0.84 9.56 10.90
CA ALA A 206 -0.12 8.46 10.29
C ALA A 206 1.19 8.19 11.04
N GLU A 207 1.48 6.92 11.28
CA GLU A 207 2.73 6.45 11.85
C GLU A 207 3.39 5.48 10.86
N PRO A 208 4.41 5.95 10.13
CA PRO A 208 5.20 5.11 9.22
C PRO A 208 5.90 4.00 10.01
N CYS A 209 5.94 2.80 9.44
CA CYS A 209 6.56 1.63 10.06
C CYS A 209 7.38 0.86 9.01
N PRO A 210 8.62 0.45 9.34
CA PRO A 210 9.39 -0.43 8.48
C PRO A 210 8.76 -1.82 8.48
N GLY A 211 8.37 -2.30 7.30
CA GLY A 211 8.02 -3.69 7.06
C GLY A 211 9.23 -4.44 6.50
N LEU A 212 9.57 -5.58 7.11
CA LEU A 212 10.46 -6.54 6.46
C LEU A 212 9.71 -7.18 5.28
N PRO A 213 10.34 -7.37 4.11
CA PRO A 213 9.86 -8.39 3.17
C PRO A 213 9.87 -9.72 3.91
N VAL A 214 8.77 -10.47 3.77
CA VAL A 214 8.60 -11.78 4.42
C VAL A 214 9.50 -12.79 3.74
#